data_AF-A0A433JY40-F1
#
_entry.id   AF-A0A433JY40-F1
#
_cell.length_a   1.000
_cell.length_b   1.000
_cell.length_c   1.000
_cell.angle_alpha   90.00
_cell.angle_beta   90.00
_cell.angle_gamma   90.00
#
_symmetry.space_group_name_H-M   'P 1'
#
loop_
_entity.id
_entity.type
_entity.pdbx_description
1 polymer ?
#
loop_
_entity_poly.entity_id
_entity_poly.type
_entity_poly.pdbx_seq_one_letter_code
_entity_poly.pdbx_strand_id
1 'polypeptide(L)'
;MSNKKLAISDSQQYKQLLQDVIQLIQHGRQRVATEVNSTIVLLYWSIGKRINDEILADKRAEYGDQIINNVSAELTLQFGKGYSRSAVFRMVRFAKFYSNHQIVATVSRQLT
;
A
#
# COMPACT_ATOMS: atom_id res chain seq x y z
N MET A 1 47.87 -2.66 17.76
CA MET A 1 46.49 -2.91 18.24
C MET A 1 45.50 -3.32 17.13
N SER A 2 45.94 -3.62 15.90
CA SER A 2 45.03 -3.97 14.78
C SER A 2 44.68 -5.46 14.60
N ASN A 3 45.33 -6.38 15.32
CA ASN A 3 45.20 -7.82 15.03
C ASN A 3 44.02 -8.54 15.74
N LYS A 4 43.37 -7.92 16.73
CA LYS A 4 42.29 -8.56 17.50
C LYS A 4 40.91 -8.43 16.85
N LYS A 5 40.72 -7.43 15.99
CA LYS A 5 39.43 -7.12 15.33
C LYS A 5 39.11 -8.10 14.20
N LEU A 6 40.13 -8.60 13.49
CA LEU A 6 40.03 -9.58 12.41
C LEU A 6 39.70 -11.01 12.92
N ALA A 7 40.18 -11.39 14.11
CA ALA A 7 39.98 -12.74 14.65
C ALA A 7 38.54 -12.99 15.17
N ILE A 8 37.84 -11.94 15.61
CA ILE A 8 36.46 -12.06 16.13
C ILE A 8 35.48 -12.27 14.97
N SER A 9 35.70 -11.60 13.83
CA SER A 9 34.86 -11.68 12.63
C SER A 9 34.88 -13.05 11.93
N ASP A 10 35.95 -13.83 12.11
CA ASP A 10 36.05 -15.18 11.54
C ASP A 10 35.55 -16.30 12.45
N SER A 11 35.25 -15.97 13.71
CA SER A 11 34.68 -16.95 14.64
C SER A 11 33.30 -17.42 14.14
N GLN A 12 33.06 -18.73 14.22
CA GLN A 12 31.78 -19.32 13.83
C GLN A 12 30.60 -18.67 14.56
N GLN A 13 30.82 -18.28 15.82
CA GLN A 13 29.84 -17.61 16.66
C GLN A 13 29.50 -16.20 16.14
N TYR A 14 30.48 -15.44 15.66
CA TYR A 14 30.21 -14.15 15.02
C TYR A 14 29.46 -14.30 13.71
N LYS A 15 29.80 -15.30 12.88
CA LYS A 15 29.07 -15.58 11.62
C LYS A 15 27.61 -15.94 11.89
N GLN A 16 27.34 -16.75 12.92
CA GLN A 16 25.98 -17.06 13.37
C GLN A 16 25.24 -15.82 13.85
N LEU A 17 25.83 -15.03 14.76
CA LEU A 17 25.25 -13.78 15.23
C LEU A 17 24.92 -12.82 14.07
N LEU A 18 25.84 -12.68 13.10
CA LEU A 18 25.63 -11.83 11.94
C LEU A 18 24.46 -12.35 11.07
N GLN A 19 24.37 -13.65 10.84
CA GLN A 19 23.24 -14.24 10.11
C GLN A 19 21.91 -14.02 10.84
N ASP A 20 21.88 -14.22 12.16
CA ASP A 20 20.70 -13.99 12.98
C ASP A 20 20.24 -12.52 12.87
N VAL A 21 21.17 -11.57 12.97
CA VAL A 21 20.87 -10.13 12.81
C VAL A 21 20.37 -9.81 11.40
N ILE A 22 20.98 -10.38 10.35
CA ILE A 22 20.51 -10.19 8.97
C ILE A 22 19.09 -10.72 8.81
N GLN A 23 18.80 -11.91 9.35
CA GLN A 23 17.45 -12.50 9.31
C GLN A 23 16.44 -11.62 10.04
N LEU A 24 16.77 -11.11 11.23
CA LEU A 24 15.90 -10.19 11.97
C LEU A 24 15.57 -8.93 11.15
N ILE A 25 16.57 -8.35 10.47
CA ILE A 25 16.36 -7.19 9.60
C ILE A 25 15.47 -7.55 8.41
N GLN A 26 15.73 -8.67 7.75
CA GLN A 26 14.95 -9.12 6.60
C GLN A 26 13.50 -9.37 6.98
N HIS A 27 13.25 -10.09 8.08
CA HIS A 27 11.90 -10.32 8.61
C HIS A 27 11.19 -9.02 8.98
N GLY A 28 11.89 -8.09 9.64
CA GLY A 28 11.33 -6.78 9.98
C GLY A 28 10.92 -5.98 8.75
N ARG A 29 11.79 -5.92 7.73
CA ARG A 29 11.51 -5.24 6.46
C ARG A 29 10.35 -5.88 5.70
N GLN A 30 10.32 -7.20 5.63
CA GLN A 30 9.24 -7.93 4.97
C GLN A 30 7.90 -7.62 5.63
N ARG A 31 7.85 -7.66 6.98
CA ARG A 31 6.63 -7.35 7.72
C ARG A 31 6.15 -5.92 7.46
N VAL A 32 7.05 -4.93 7.50
CA VAL A 32 6.70 -3.54 7.18
C VAL A 32 6.16 -3.43 5.76
N ALA A 33 6.79 -4.07 4.77
CA ALA A 33 6.33 -4.05 3.40
C ALA A 33 4.91 -4.63 3.25
N THR A 34 4.63 -5.78 3.86
CA THR A 34 3.30 -6.41 3.85
C THR A 34 2.23 -5.54 4.50
N GLU A 35 2.50 -4.95 5.67
CA GLU A 35 1.55 -4.06 6.36
C GLU A 35 1.26 -2.80 5.54
N VAL A 36 2.30 -2.20 4.94
CA VAL A 36 2.15 -1.02 4.07
C VAL A 36 1.34 -1.37 2.83
N ASN A 37 1.65 -2.48 2.16
CA ASN A 37 0.94 -2.91 0.95
C ASN A 37 -0.54 -3.15 1.23
N SER A 38 -0.87 -3.90 2.28
CA SER A 38 -2.25 -4.19 2.66
C SER A 38 -3.03 -2.92 3.03
N THR A 39 -2.40 -1.99 3.75
CA THR A 39 -2.98 -0.70 4.12
C THR A 39 -3.27 0.16 2.90
N ILE A 40 -2.33 0.26 1.96
CA ILE A 40 -2.49 1.05 0.73
C ILE A 40 -3.64 0.50 -0.12
N VAL A 41 -3.73 -0.83 -0.29
CA VAL A 41 -4.81 -1.44 -1.07
C VAL A 41 -6.17 -1.18 -0.44
N LEU A 42 -6.29 -1.29 0.88
CA LEU A 42 -7.53 -0.97 1.59
C LEU A 42 -7.90 0.51 1.51
N LEU A 43 -6.91 1.40 1.59
CA LEU A 43 -7.12 2.84 1.44
C LEU A 43 -7.67 3.15 0.04
N TYR A 44 -7.02 2.65 -1.00
CA TYR A 44 -7.44 2.88 -2.40
C TYR A 44 -8.81 2.31 -2.69
N TRP A 45 -9.14 1.13 -2.15
CA TRP A 45 -10.49 0.59 -2.22
C TRP A 45 -11.52 1.51 -1.56
N SER A 46 -11.21 1.99 -0.34
CA SER A 46 -12.12 2.84 0.45
C SER A 46 -12.38 4.19 -0.22
N ILE A 47 -11.34 4.80 -0.80
CA ILE A 47 -11.46 6.02 -1.61
C ILE A 47 -12.38 5.76 -2.80
N GLY A 48 -12.12 4.68 -3.53
CA GLY A 48 -12.94 4.28 -4.66
C GLY A 48 -14.41 4.08 -4.31
N LYS A 49 -14.67 3.43 -3.17
CA LYS A 49 -16.02 3.18 -2.67
C LYS A 49 -16.72 4.49 -2.33
N ARG A 50 -16.08 5.36 -1.55
CA ARG A 50 -16.67 6.65 -1.15
C ARG A 50 -17.06 7.51 -2.35
N ILE A 51 -16.20 7.57 -3.37
CA ILE A 51 -16.48 8.29 -4.61
C ILE A 51 -17.61 7.60 -5.40
N ASN A 52 -17.57 6.27 -5.51
CA ASN A 52 -18.62 5.52 -6.19
C ASN A 52 -20.01 5.73 -5.56
N ASP A 53 -20.08 5.73 -4.24
CA ASP A 53 -21.33 5.94 -3.49
C ASP A 53 -21.91 7.33 -3.79
N GLU A 54 -21.06 8.36 -3.93
CA GLU A 54 -21.49 9.71 -4.35
C GLU A 54 -22.04 9.72 -5.79
N ILE A 55 -21.33 9.06 -6.71
CA ILE A 55 -21.75 9.01 -8.13
C ILE A 55 -23.10 8.29 -8.28
N LEU A 56 -23.32 7.22 -7.50
CA LEU A 56 -24.58 6.47 -7.54
C LEU A 56 -25.76 7.26 -6.96
N ALA A 57 -25.51 8.15 -6.00
CA ALA A 57 -26.56 9.00 -5.43
C ALA A 57 -27.17 9.97 -6.45
N ASP A 58 -26.37 10.49 -7.39
CA ASP A 58 -26.83 11.53 -8.33
C ASP A 58 -27.36 10.99 -9.68
N LYS A 59 -27.36 9.65 -9.88
CA LYS A 59 -27.99 8.92 -11.01
C LYS A 59 -27.63 9.37 -12.44
N ARG A 60 -26.65 10.26 -12.64
CA ARG A 60 -26.23 10.79 -13.93
C ARG A 60 -24.81 10.37 -14.27
N ALA A 61 -24.63 9.76 -15.45
CA ALA A 61 -23.32 9.28 -15.89
C ALA A 61 -22.29 10.42 -16.10
N GLU A 62 -22.74 11.56 -16.62
CA GLU A 62 -21.90 12.72 -16.91
C GLU A 62 -21.37 13.41 -15.63
N TYR A 63 -22.16 13.37 -14.55
CA TYR A 63 -21.78 13.89 -13.24
C TYR A 63 -20.63 13.10 -12.61
N GLY A 64 -20.58 11.79 -12.84
CA GLY A 64 -19.52 10.94 -12.30
C GLY A 64 -18.14 11.27 -12.85
N ASP A 65 -18.05 11.69 -14.10
CA ASP A 65 -16.76 12.07 -14.69
C ASP A 65 -16.26 13.41 -14.10
N GLN A 66 -17.16 14.36 -13.89
CA GLN A 66 -16.85 15.64 -13.26
C GLN A 66 -16.36 15.47 -11.81
N ILE A 67 -16.99 14.58 -11.02
CA ILE A 67 -16.51 14.26 -9.67
C ILE A 67 -15.08 13.73 -9.72
N ILE A 68 -14.80 12.75 -10.60
CA ILE A 68 -13.47 12.13 -10.67
C ILE A 68 -12.43 13.17 -11.08
N ASN A 69 -12.76 14.05 -12.03
CA ASN A 69 -11.89 15.15 -12.45
C ASN A 69 -11.53 16.05 -11.26
N ASN A 70 -12.55 16.60 -10.58
CA ASN A 70 -12.35 17.55 -9.49
C ASN A 70 -11.63 16.92 -8.30
N VAL A 71 -12.07 15.74 -7.86
CA VAL A 71 -11.45 15.01 -6.74
C VAL A 71 -10.00 14.68 -7.05
N SER A 72 -9.70 14.21 -8.26
CA SER A 72 -8.32 13.87 -8.62
C SER A 72 -7.40 15.09 -8.69
N ALA A 73 -7.90 16.24 -9.13
CA ALA A 73 -7.13 17.49 -9.15
C ALA A 73 -6.77 17.91 -7.71
N GLU A 74 -7.75 17.96 -6.82
CA GLU A 74 -7.55 18.31 -5.40
C GLU A 74 -6.61 17.33 -4.69
N LEU A 75 -6.81 16.02 -4.87
CA LEU A 75 -5.94 15.02 -4.26
C LEU A 75 -4.52 15.07 -4.84
N THR A 76 -4.36 15.36 -6.12
CA THR A 76 -3.03 15.53 -6.73
C THR A 76 -2.32 16.76 -6.19
N LEU A 77 -3.04 17.86 -5.94
CA LEU A 77 -2.47 19.06 -5.34
C LEU A 77 -2.02 18.81 -3.89
N GLN A 78 -2.81 18.08 -3.11
CA GLN A 78 -2.52 17.83 -1.69
C GLN A 78 -1.50 16.72 -1.45
N PHE A 79 -1.58 15.63 -2.22
CA PHE A 79 -0.83 14.39 -1.96
C PHE A 79 0.09 13.97 -3.11
N GLY A 80 0.08 14.69 -4.23
CA GLY A 80 0.96 14.44 -5.37
C GLY A 80 0.48 13.39 -6.37
N LYS A 81 1.42 12.90 -7.18
CA LYS A 81 1.16 12.11 -8.40
C LYS A 81 0.42 10.78 -8.19
N GLY A 82 0.35 10.27 -6.96
CA GLY A 82 -0.38 9.06 -6.61
C GLY A 82 -1.90 9.14 -6.83
N TYR A 83 -2.44 10.35 -6.98
CA TYR A 83 -3.89 10.60 -7.06
C TYR A 83 -4.33 11.25 -8.37
N SER A 84 -3.59 11.03 -9.46
CA SER A 84 -4.02 11.46 -10.80
C SER A 84 -5.42 10.96 -11.14
N ARG A 85 -6.08 11.61 -12.11
CA ARG A 85 -7.40 11.20 -12.63
C ARG A 85 -7.48 9.70 -12.92
N SER A 86 -6.46 9.16 -13.59
CA SER A 86 -6.36 7.73 -13.91
C SER A 86 -6.24 6.85 -12.67
N ALA A 87 -5.54 7.30 -11.63
CA ALA A 87 -5.42 6.57 -10.37
C ALA A 87 -6.76 6.55 -9.63
N VAL A 88 -7.41 7.70 -9.46
CA VAL A 88 -8.73 7.81 -8.82
C VAL A 88 -9.78 6.99 -9.58
N PHE A 89 -9.77 7.05 -10.92
CA PHE A 89 -10.67 6.22 -11.73
C PHE A 89 -10.45 4.71 -11.49
N ARG A 90 -9.19 4.26 -11.37
CA ARG A 90 -8.88 2.86 -11.01
C ARG A 90 -9.36 2.50 -9.61
N MET A 91 -9.24 3.41 -8.64
CA MET A 91 -9.78 3.22 -7.28
C MET A 91 -11.30 3.03 -7.32
N VAL A 92 -12.02 3.90 -8.02
CA VAL A 92 -13.49 3.80 -8.21
C VAL A 92 -13.87 2.47 -8.86
N ARG A 93 -13.19 2.10 -9.94
CA ARG A 93 -13.40 0.80 -10.59
C ARG A 93 -13.14 -0.37 -9.64
N PHE A 94 -12.05 -0.32 -8.89
CA PHE A 94 -11.70 -1.37 -7.94
C PHE A 94 -12.82 -1.60 -6.92
N ALA A 95 -13.36 -0.52 -6.36
CA ALA A 95 -14.51 -0.60 -5.46
C ALA A 95 -15.80 -1.10 -6.13
N LYS A 96 -16.06 -0.71 -7.38
CA LYS A 96 -17.21 -1.21 -8.16
C LYS A 96 -17.13 -2.72 -8.40
N PHE A 97 -15.96 -3.23 -8.76
CA PHE A 97 -15.76 -4.66 -9.02
C PHE A 97 -15.77 -5.51 -7.75
N TYR A 98 -15.26 -4.96 -6.63
CA TYR A 98 -15.18 -5.65 -5.35
C TYR A 98 -15.99 -4.92 -4.28
N SER A 99 -17.32 -4.94 -4.39
CA SER A 99 -18.21 -4.19 -3.49
C SER A 99 -18.24 -4.72 -2.04
N ASN A 100 -17.78 -5.95 -1.79
CA ASN A 100 -17.70 -6.53 -0.45
C ASN A 100 -16.37 -6.21 0.25
N HIS A 101 -16.45 -5.37 1.27
CA HIS A 101 -15.29 -4.99 2.11
C HIS A 101 -14.57 -6.18 2.74
N GLN A 102 -15.30 -7.22 3.20
CA GLN A 102 -14.68 -8.38 3.86
C GLN A 102 -13.79 -9.17 2.91
N ILE A 103 -14.15 -9.24 1.63
CA ILE A 103 -13.33 -9.89 0.60
C ILE A 103 -12.04 -9.11 0.41
N VAL A 104 -12.13 -7.79 0.25
CA VAL A 104 -10.95 -6.95 0.04
C VAL A 104 -10.06 -6.90 1.28
N ALA A 105 -10.62 -6.78 2.48
CA ALA A 105 -9.87 -6.85 3.73
C ALA A 105 -9.15 -8.19 3.92
N THR A 106 -9.75 -9.29 3.46
CA THR A 106 -9.12 -10.61 3.54
C THR A 106 -8.01 -10.76 2.51
N VAL A 107 -8.24 -10.37 1.25
CA VAL A 107 -7.25 -10.47 0.18
C VAL A 107 -6.07 -9.53 0.41
N SER A 108 -6.31 -8.32 0.91
CA SER A 108 -5.24 -7.36 1.21
C SER A 108 -4.26 -7.90 2.25
N ARG A 109 -4.73 -8.69 3.23
CA ARG A 109 -3.86 -9.34 4.23
C ARG A 109 -2.97 -10.44 3.63
N GLN A 110 -3.27 -10.91 2.43
CA GLN A 110 -2.49 -11.94 1.72
C GLN A 110 -1.46 -11.35 0.75
N LEU A 111 -1.33 -10.02 0.67
CA LEU A 111 -0.31 -9.34 -0.14
C LEU A 111 1.03 -9.35 0.60
N THR A 112 1.55 -10.57 0.83
CA THR A 112 2.86 -10.87 1.40
C THR A 112 3.97 -10.60 0.40
#